data_AF-A0A1I8AL06-F1
#
_entry.id   AF-A0A1I8AL06-F1
#
_cell.length_a   1.000
_cell.length_b   1.000
_cell.length_c   1.000
_cell.angle_alpha   90.00
_cell.angle_beta   90.00
_cell.angle_gamma   90.00
#
_symmetry.space_group_name_H-M   'P 1'
#
loop_
_entity.id
_entity.type
_entity.pdbx_description
1 polymer ?
#
loop_
_entity_poly.entity_id
_entity_poly.type
_entity_poly.pdbx_seq_one_letter_code
_entity_poly.pdbx_strand_id
1 'polypeptide(L)'
;MTARVTNGTPVFRRINMNHGLMRSIVRNQIERDEYHKLTEKHRSSFDSDQEISSGSTSSLSPDENTPERLRMRHRIRGRLEKELSKSPIAAELSAKLSALEVSPSSSTSSADNKDLFKLKIVKNQQEQVYTICNIDCAARTAKRIARECNLENEECRSVRMEIEKKQTALMN
;
A
#
# COMPACT_ATOMS: atom_id res chain seq x y z
N MET A 1 -51.02 19.36 39.90
CA MET A 1 -49.91 19.91 39.10
C MET A 1 -50.04 19.35 37.69
N THR A 2 -50.47 20.16 36.72
CA THR A 2 -50.70 19.75 35.33
C THR A 2 -49.50 20.12 34.46
N ALA A 3 -48.80 19.11 33.93
CA ALA A 3 -47.66 19.31 33.04
C ALA A 3 -48.15 19.67 31.62
N ARG A 4 -47.70 20.82 31.10
CA ARG A 4 -47.89 21.23 29.71
C ARG A 4 -46.78 20.63 28.85
N VAL A 5 -47.14 19.80 27.89
CA VAL A 5 -46.25 19.34 26.82
C VAL A 5 -46.26 20.38 25.71
N THR A 6 -45.13 21.04 25.46
CA THR A 6 -44.96 21.96 24.33
C THR A 6 -44.42 21.20 23.14
N ASN A 7 -45.22 21.08 22.08
CA ASN A 7 -44.81 20.49 20.80
C ASN A 7 -43.91 21.48 20.04
N GLY A 8 -42.60 21.33 20.20
CA GLY A 8 -41.61 22.04 19.37
C GLY A 8 -41.47 21.38 18.01
N THR A 9 -41.83 22.07 16.93
CA THR A 9 -41.54 21.62 15.55
C THR A 9 -40.02 21.68 15.30
N PRO A 10 -39.40 20.62 14.75
CA PRO A 10 -37.97 20.65 14.44
C PRO A 10 -37.70 21.64 13.30
N VAL A 11 -36.99 22.71 13.61
CA VAL A 11 -36.50 23.66 12.60
C VAL A 11 -35.27 23.06 11.94
N PHE A 12 -35.44 22.47 10.77
CA PHE A 12 -34.31 21.99 9.95
C PHE A 12 -33.52 23.19 9.43
N ARG A 13 -32.31 23.41 9.98
CA ARG A 13 -31.39 24.39 9.41
C ARG A 13 -30.94 23.90 8.04
N ARG A 14 -31.17 24.70 7.01
CA ARG A 14 -30.71 24.40 5.64
C ARG A 14 -29.18 24.28 5.64
N ILE A 15 -28.67 23.17 5.14
CA ILE A 15 -27.23 22.94 5.01
C ILE A 15 -26.68 23.91 3.97
N ASN A 16 -25.64 24.65 4.35
CA ASN A 16 -24.98 25.59 3.46
C ASN A 16 -24.02 24.85 2.51
N MET A 17 -24.45 24.66 1.26
CA MET A 17 -23.67 23.97 0.23
C MET A 17 -22.41 24.73 -0.21
N ASN A 18 -22.29 26.03 0.14
CA ASN A 18 -21.12 26.83 -0.21
C ASN A 18 -19.93 26.64 0.73
N HIS A 19 -20.09 25.89 1.83
CA HIS A 19 -19.01 25.59 2.76
C HIS A 19 -17.94 24.68 2.10
N GLY A 20 -16.66 24.89 2.43
CA GLY A 20 -15.55 24.16 1.81
C GLY A 20 -15.70 22.63 1.89
N LEU A 21 -16.17 22.12 3.04
CA LEU A 21 -16.48 20.69 3.24
C LEU A 21 -17.63 20.21 2.36
N MET A 22 -18.70 21.00 2.23
CA MET A 22 -19.83 20.62 1.37
C MET A 22 -19.43 20.60 -0.10
N ARG A 23 -18.58 21.54 -0.53
CA ARG A 23 -18.01 21.56 -1.88
C ARG A 23 -17.13 20.36 -2.16
N SER A 24 -16.35 19.87 -1.20
CA SER A 24 -15.56 18.64 -1.40
C SER A 24 -16.44 17.39 -1.47
N ILE A 25 -17.50 17.31 -0.67
CA ILE A 25 -18.46 16.19 -0.71
C ILE A 25 -19.15 16.14 -2.08
N VAL A 26 -19.66 17.28 -2.55
CA VAL A 26 -20.33 17.37 -3.86
C VAL A 26 -19.37 17.00 -4.99
N ARG A 27 -18.13 17.51 -4.98
CA ARG A 27 -17.12 17.16 -6.00
C ARG A 27 -16.79 15.67 -6.01
N ASN A 28 -16.56 15.07 -4.85
CA ASN A 28 -16.25 13.65 -4.74
C ASN A 28 -17.43 12.79 -5.24
N GLN A 29 -18.66 13.21 -4.95
CA GLN A 29 -19.85 12.53 -5.46
C GLN A 29 -19.94 12.58 -6.99
N ILE A 30 -19.67 13.76 -7.59
CA ILE A 30 -19.60 13.91 -9.05
C ILE A 30 -18.49 13.03 -9.63
N GLU A 31 -17.29 13.06 -9.07
CA GLU A 31 -16.14 12.26 -9.53
C GLU A 31 -16.44 10.75 -9.49
N ARG A 32 -17.09 10.29 -8.41
CA ARG A 32 -17.49 8.89 -8.24
C ARG A 32 -18.54 8.48 -9.28
N ASP A 33 -19.52 9.35 -9.54
CA ASP A 33 -20.59 9.08 -10.51
C ASP A 33 -20.06 9.13 -11.95
N GLU A 34 -19.12 10.02 -12.26
CA GLU A 34 -18.40 10.07 -13.55
C GLU A 34 -17.56 8.82 -13.78
N TYR A 35 -16.84 8.35 -12.76
CA TYR A 35 -16.09 7.11 -12.82
C TYR A 35 -17.00 5.93 -13.12
N HIS A 36 -18.14 5.82 -12.40
CA HIS A 36 -19.11 4.75 -12.63
C HIS A 36 -19.64 4.77 -14.07
N LYS A 37 -19.99 5.95 -14.58
CA LYS A 37 -20.48 6.15 -15.95
C LYS A 37 -19.44 5.73 -16.99
N LEU A 38 -18.16 6.04 -16.78
CA LEU A 38 -17.08 5.62 -17.68
C LEU A 38 -16.88 4.09 -17.64
N THR A 39 -16.95 3.47 -16.46
CA THR A 39 -16.83 2.02 -16.32
C THR A 39 -18.00 1.26 -16.96
N GLU A 40 -19.23 1.75 -16.79
CA GLU A 40 -20.41 1.15 -17.43
C GLU A 40 -20.39 1.34 -18.94
N LYS A 41 -19.97 2.52 -19.43
CA LYS A 41 -19.83 2.77 -20.87
C LYS A 41 -18.79 1.86 -21.51
N HIS A 42 -17.67 1.60 -20.83
CA HIS A 42 -16.67 0.64 -21.31
C HIS A 42 -17.18 -0.81 -21.29
N ARG A 43 -18.02 -1.16 -20.32
CA ARG A 43 -18.64 -2.49 -20.25
C ARG A 43 -19.69 -2.70 -21.34
N SER A 44 -20.52 -1.69 -21.64
CA SER A 44 -21.53 -1.78 -22.70
C SER A 44 -20.98 -1.67 -24.12
N SER A 45 -19.79 -1.09 -24.30
CA SER A 45 -19.13 -1.01 -25.62
C SER A 45 -18.40 -2.31 -26.01
N PHE A 46 -18.27 -3.27 -25.09
CA PHE A 46 -17.56 -4.54 -25.30
C PHE A 46 -18.48 -5.78 -25.40
N ASP A 47 -19.80 -5.60 -25.27
CA ASP A 47 -20.80 -6.69 -25.33
C ASP A 47 -21.53 -6.72 -26.70
N SER A 48 -20.79 -6.98 -27.78
CA SER A 48 -21.45 -7.39 -29.04
C SER A 48 -20.86 -8.64 -29.70
N ASP A 49 -19.73 -9.18 -29.23
CA ASP A 49 -19.22 -10.46 -29.76
C ASP A 49 -18.34 -11.20 -28.73
N GLN A 50 -18.93 -11.88 -27.74
CA GLN A 50 -18.41 -13.15 -27.18
C GLN A 50 -19.26 -13.66 -26.00
N GLU A 51 -20.23 -14.53 -26.30
CA GLU A 51 -20.40 -15.71 -25.45
C GLU A 51 -19.15 -16.58 -25.66
N ILE A 52 -18.35 -16.89 -24.62
CA ILE A 52 -18.32 -18.14 -23.84
C ILE A 52 -17.24 -18.02 -22.73
N SER A 53 -17.51 -18.63 -21.58
CA SER A 53 -16.54 -19.36 -20.75
C SER A 53 -15.55 -18.60 -19.85
N SER A 54 -15.87 -18.66 -18.55
CA SER A 54 -14.99 -18.95 -17.40
C SER A 54 -13.64 -18.23 -17.23
N GLY A 55 -13.58 -17.40 -16.18
CA GLY A 55 -12.47 -17.33 -15.23
C GLY A 55 -11.11 -16.87 -15.75
N SER A 56 -10.76 -15.61 -15.50
CA SER A 56 -9.41 -15.19 -15.08
C SER A 56 -9.36 -13.71 -14.74
N THR A 57 -9.28 -13.42 -13.44
CA THR A 57 -8.77 -12.15 -12.94
C THR A 57 -7.30 -12.03 -13.33
N SER A 58 -7.00 -11.34 -14.42
CA SER A 58 -5.62 -11.01 -14.80
C SER A 58 -5.50 -9.52 -15.12
N SER A 59 -4.81 -8.83 -14.20
CA SER A 59 -3.85 -7.75 -14.47
C SER A 59 -4.02 -6.95 -15.77
N LEU A 60 -4.79 -5.87 -15.71
CA LEU A 60 -4.56 -4.71 -16.58
C LEU A 60 -3.82 -3.66 -15.77
N SER A 61 -2.50 -3.81 -15.63
CA SER A 61 -1.64 -2.68 -15.28
C SER A 61 -1.43 -1.86 -16.56
N PRO A 62 -2.02 -0.66 -16.69
CA PRO A 62 -1.77 0.18 -17.86
C PRO A 62 -0.28 0.51 -17.89
N ASP A 63 0.37 0.14 -18.98
CA ASP A 63 1.82 0.22 -19.19
C ASP A 63 2.37 1.59 -18.72
N GLU A 64 3.10 1.58 -17.60
CA GLU A 64 3.59 2.76 -16.89
C GLU A 64 4.53 3.63 -17.75
N ASN A 65 5.01 3.09 -18.87
CA ASN A 65 6.00 3.69 -19.76
C ASN A 65 5.41 4.26 -21.06
N THR A 66 4.10 4.41 -21.16
CA THR A 66 3.51 5.15 -22.28
C THR A 66 4.07 6.59 -22.35
N PRO A 67 4.39 7.10 -23.55
CA PRO A 67 5.03 8.42 -23.72
C PRO A 67 4.17 9.55 -23.15
N GLU A 68 2.85 9.39 -23.15
CA GLU A 68 1.91 10.34 -22.55
C GLU A 68 1.98 10.35 -21.02
N ARG A 69 2.07 9.19 -20.36
CA ARG A 69 2.29 9.11 -18.91
C ARG A 69 3.64 9.68 -18.52
N LEU A 70 4.70 9.48 -19.31
CA LEU A 70 6.02 10.06 -19.06
C LEU A 70 6.00 11.59 -19.07
N ARG A 71 5.27 12.19 -20.03
CA ARG A 71 5.05 13.65 -20.10
C ARG A 71 4.27 14.16 -18.90
N MET A 72 3.19 13.46 -18.52
CA MET A 72 2.41 13.75 -17.32
C MET A 72 3.28 13.70 -16.07
N ARG A 73 4.10 12.66 -15.90
CA ARG A 73 5.03 12.52 -14.77
C ARG A 73 6.06 13.64 -14.71
N HIS A 74 6.65 14.03 -15.85
CA HIS A 74 7.56 15.18 -15.91
C HIS A 74 6.87 16.48 -15.47
N ARG A 75 5.63 16.71 -15.92
CA ARG A 75 4.86 17.90 -15.57
C ARG A 75 4.47 17.94 -14.09
N ILE A 76 4.12 16.78 -13.52
CA ILE A 76 3.84 16.65 -12.08
C ILE A 76 5.12 16.89 -11.28
N ARG A 77 6.23 16.26 -11.66
CA ARG A 77 7.54 16.42 -11.01
C ARG A 77 7.98 17.89 -11.00
N GLY A 78 7.92 18.58 -12.14
CA GLY A 78 8.31 19.99 -12.22
C GLY A 78 7.40 20.93 -11.41
N ARG A 79 6.12 20.58 -11.20
CA ARG A 79 5.24 21.33 -10.29
C ARG A 79 5.64 21.11 -8.82
N LEU A 80 5.91 19.87 -8.43
CA LEU A 80 6.32 19.53 -7.07
C LEU A 80 7.68 20.13 -6.71
N GLU A 81 8.65 20.10 -7.62
CA GLU A 81 9.98 20.72 -7.43
C GLU A 81 9.86 22.23 -7.20
N LYS A 82 9.00 22.92 -7.95
CA LYS A 82 8.73 24.35 -7.76
C LYS A 82 8.05 24.68 -6.43
N GLU A 83 7.23 23.79 -5.90
CA GLU A 83 6.61 23.98 -4.57
C GLU A 83 7.60 23.64 -3.44
N LEU A 84 8.44 22.62 -3.63
CA LEU A 84 9.52 22.26 -2.71
C LEU A 84 10.56 23.38 -2.60
N SER A 85 10.95 24.02 -3.71
CA SER A 85 11.90 25.13 -3.69
C SER A 85 11.38 26.40 -3.02
N LYS A 86 10.06 26.55 -2.87
CA LYS A 86 9.43 27.68 -2.18
C LYS A 86 9.24 27.44 -0.69
N SER A 87 9.31 26.18 -0.24
CA SER A 87 9.12 25.82 1.15
C SER A 87 10.47 25.77 1.88
N PRO A 88 10.74 26.68 2.84
CA PRO A 88 11.99 26.66 3.61
C PRO A 88 12.13 25.37 4.44
N ILE A 89 11.00 24.75 4.82
CA ILE A 89 10.94 23.49 5.57
C ILE A 89 11.43 22.31 4.71
N ALA A 90 11.16 22.31 3.40
CA ALA A 90 11.56 21.24 2.51
C ALA A 90 13.08 21.22 2.27
N ALA A 91 13.69 22.40 2.14
CA ALA A 91 15.14 22.53 2.03
C ALA A 91 15.83 22.06 3.33
N GLU A 92 15.28 22.41 4.49
CA GLU A 92 15.79 21.97 5.78
C GLU A 92 15.65 20.46 5.98
N LEU A 93 14.51 19.87 5.62
CA LEU A 93 14.31 18.42 5.67
C LEU A 93 15.19 17.66 4.67
N SER A 94 15.36 18.17 3.45
CA SER A 94 16.26 17.57 2.46
C SER A 94 17.72 17.64 2.92
N ALA A 95 18.14 18.75 3.53
CA ALA A 95 19.47 18.88 4.11
C ALA A 95 19.66 17.93 5.31
N LYS A 96 18.65 17.79 6.18
CA LYS A 96 18.66 16.83 7.29
C LYS A 96 18.70 15.38 6.81
N LEU A 97 17.97 15.04 5.76
CA LEU A 97 17.97 13.71 5.15
C LEU A 97 19.26 13.42 4.38
N SER A 98 19.88 14.44 3.77
CA SER A 98 21.17 14.29 3.10
C SER A 98 22.33 14.20 4.10
N ALA A 99 22.20 14.85 5.26
CA ALA A 99 23.14 14.69 6.39
C ALA A 99 22.97 13.35 7.12
N LEU A 100 21.82 12.70 6.96
CA LEU A 100 21.62 11.27 7.27
C LEU A 100 22.25 10.44 6.14
N GLU A 101 23.55 10.61 5.90
CA GLU A 101 24.28 9.57 5.18
C GLU A 101 24.11 8.27 5.95
N VAL A 102 23.67 7.23 5.24
CA VAL A 102 23.66 5.85 5.74
C VAL A 102 25.13 5.44 5.85
N SER A 103 25.79 5.89 6.92
CA SER A 103 26.99 5.24 7.41
C SER A 103 26.58 3.81 7.76
N PRO A 104 27.20 2.77 7.20
CA PRO A 104 26.89 1.37 7.52
C PRO A 104 27.30 0.95 8.94
N SER A 105 27.48 1.90 9.85
CA SER A 105 27.98 1.66 11.20
C SER A 105 27.59 2.79 12.15
N SER A 106 26.33 2.84 12.56
CA SER A 106 25.97 3.54 13.80
C SER A 106 24.77 2.88 14.46
N SER A 107 25.10 2.02 15.42
CA SER A 107 24.33 1.65 16.62
C SER A 107 23.16 2.59 16.97
N THR A 108 22.00 2.32 16.37
CA THR A 108 20.71 2.71 16.94
C THR A 108 20.28 1.59 17.88
N SER A 109 20.25 1.87 19.18
CA SER A 109 19.62 1.07 20.25
C SER A 109 19.42 -0.40 19.93
N SER A 110 20.36 -1.22 20.37
CA SER A 110 20.35 -2.68 20.32
C SER A 110 19.06 -3.26 20.95
N ALA A 111 17.99 -3.31 20.15
CA ALA A 111 17.22 -4.54 20.09
C ALA A 111 18.22 -5.56 19.58
N ASP A 112 18.92 -6.23 20.50
CA ASP A 112 19.98 -7.16 20.19
C ASP A 112 19.52 -8.03 19.03
N ASN A 113 20.26 -8.02 17.91
CA ASN A 113 20.02 -8.92 16.79
C ASN A 113 20.27 -10.33 17.29
N LYS A 114 19.27 -10.89 17.96
CA LYS A 114 19.37 -12.16 18.65
C LYS A 114 18.86 -13.22 17.68
N ASP A 115 19.74 -14.17 17.38
CA ASP A 115 19.39 -15.36 16.65
C ASP A 115 18.29 -16.10 17.42
N LEU A 116 17.11 -16.24 16.80
CA LEU A 116 16.00 -16.98 17.38
C LEU A 116 16.14 -18.47 17.11
N PHE A 117 16.29 -18.83 15.83
CA PHE A 117 16.43 -20.22 15.41
C PHE A 117 17.09 -20.33 14.03
N LYS A 118 17.57 -21.54 13.72
CA LYS A 118 18.07 -21.90 12.39
C LYS A 118 16.99 -22.68 11.64
N LEU A 119 16.63 -22.20 10.45
CA LEU A 119 15.70 -22.87 9.56
C LEU A 119 16.49 -23.67 8.53
N LYS A 120 16.24 -24.99 8.49
CA LYS A 120 16.82 -25.88 7.50
C LYS A 120 15.84 -26.07 6.35
N ILE A 121 16.31 -25.87 5.14
CA ILE A 121 15.52 -26.07 3.92
C ILE A 121 16.29 -27.04 3.03
N VAL A 122 15.61 -28.11 2.65
CA VAL A 122 16.16 -29.16 1.79
C VAL A 122 15.38 -29.12 0.49
N LYS A 123 16.06 -28.81 -0.61
CA LYS A 123 15.49 -28.88 -1.96
C LYS A 123 16.52 -29.46 -2.91
N ASN A 124 16.12 -30.41 -3.75
CA ASN A 124 16.96 -31.03 -4.78
C ASN A 124 18.31 -31.54 -4.25
N GLN A 125 18.32 -32.21 -3.10
CA GLN A 125 19.51 -32.73 -2.41
C GLN A 125 20.50 -31.65 -1.90
N GLN A 126 20.13 -30.36 -2.00
CA GLN A 126 20.88 -29.26 -1.38
C GLN A 126 20.21 -28.86 -0.07
N GLU A 127 20.95 -29.01 1.04
CA GLU A 127 20.55 -28.52 2.36
C GLU A 127 21.13 -27.11 2.55
N GLN A 128 20.27 -26.14 2.82
CA GLN A 128 20.66 -24.78 3.17
C GLN A 128 20.09 -24.42 4.53
N VAL A 129 20.92 -23.75 5.35
CA VAL A 129 20.59 -23.38 6.72
C VAL A 129 20.56 -21.87 6.83
N TYR A 130 19.43 -21.33 7.25
CA TYR A 130 19.17 -19.90 7.40
C TYR A 130 19.02 -19.55 8.87
N THR A 131 19.83 -18.62 9.37
CA THR A 131 19.65 -18.07 10.73
C THR A 131 18.59 -16.97 10.68
N ILE A 132 17.55 -17.10 11.49
CA ILE A 132 16.46 -16.13 11.61
C ILE A 132 16.65 -15.32 12.89
N CYS A 133 16.68 -14.01 12.76
CA CYS A 133 16.83 -13.07 13.87
C CYS A 133 15.46 -12.63 14.44
N ASN A 134 15.47 -12.06 15.64
CA ASN A 134 14.29 -11.45 16.26
C ASN A 134 13.69 -10.27 15.48
N ILE A 135 14.52 -9.51 14.77
CA ILE A 135 14.08 -8.39 13.93
C ILE A 135 13.60 -8.83 12.54
N ASP A 136 13.79 -10.09 12.17
CA ASP A 136 13.48 -10.55 10.83
C ASP A 136 11.97 -10.64 10.60
N CYS A 137 11.51 -9.99 9.55
CA CYS A 137 10.13 -10.12 9.08
C CYS A 137 9.98 -11.42 8.30
N ALA A 138 9.14 -12.34 8.79
CA ALA A 138 8.91 -13.66 8.20
C ALA A 138 8.60 -13.61 6.69
N ALA A 139 7.76 -12.67 6.24
CA ALA A 139 7.44 -12.52 4.83
C ALA A 139 8.66 -12.12 3.97
N ARG A 140 9.52 -11.24 4.49
CA ARG A 140 10.74 -10.81 3.79
C ARG A 140 11.77 -11.93 3.74
N THR A 141 11.97 -12.61 4.86
CA THR A 141 12.95 -13.69 4.96
C THR A 141 12.53 -14.90 4.12
N ALA A 142 11.24 -15.29 4.16
CA ALA A 142 10.71 -16.32 3.29
C ALA A 142 10.87 -15.99 1.80
N LYS A 143 10.62 -14.73 1.41
CA LYS A 143 10.80 -14.28 0.01
C LYS A 143 12.26 -14.26 -0.42
N ARG A 144 13.19 -13.94 0.49
CA ARG A 144 14.64 -14.02 0.25
C ARG A 144 15.06 -15.47 0.02
N ILE A 145 14.73 -16.35 0.95
CA ILE A 145 14.96 -17.79 0.88
C ILE A 145 14.37 -18.39 -0.40
N ALA A 146 13.14 -18.00 -0.76
CA ALA A 146 12.50 -18.52 -1.97
C ALA A 146 13.25 -18.17 -3.25
N ARG A 147 13.92 -17.01 -3.29
CA ARG A 147 14.78 -16.63 -4.42
C ARG A 147 16.08 -17.41 -4.43
N GLU A 148 16.66 -17.66 -3.26
CA GLU A 148 17.94 -18.38 -3.14
C GLU A 148 17.81 -19.88 -3.41
N CYS A 149 16.73 -20.51 -2.95
CA CYS A 149 16.46 -21.94 -3.17
C CYS A 149 15.56 -22.20 -4.40
N ASN A 150 15.19 -21.19 -5.19
CA ASN A 150 14.20 -21.29 -6.27
C ASN A 150 12.90 -22.00 -5.84
N LEU A 151 12.33 -21.58 -4.71
CA LEU A 151 11.07 -22.11 -4.20
C LEU A 151 9.88 -21.58 -5.01
N GLU A 152 8.88 -22.42 -5.23
CA GLU A 152 7.60 -21.99 -5.80
C GLU A 152 6.81 -21.13 -4.81
N ASN A 153 5.80 -20.42 -5.31
CA ASN A 153 4.98 -19.53 -4.48
C ASN A 153 4.33 -20.25 -3.29
N GLU A 154 3.93 -21.52 -3.46
CA GLU A 154 3.30 -22.30 -2.41
C GLU A 154 4.31 -22.77 -1.35
N GLU A 155 5.52 -23.15 -1.78
CA GLU A 155 6.64 -23.46 -0.88
C GLU A 155 7.08 -22.22 -0.09
N CYS A 156 7.13 -21.04 -0.75
CA CYS A 156 7.42 -19.77 -0.09
C CYS A 156 6.39 -19.43 0.99
N ARG A 157 5.10 -19.71 0.74
CA ARG A 157 4.04 -19.55 1.75
C ARG A 157 4.24 -20.49 2.92
N SER A 158 4.56 -21.76 2.64
CA SER A 158 4.85 -22.76 3.68
C SER A 158 6.04 -22.33 4.57
N VAL A 159 7.14 -21.86 3.96
CA VAL A 159 8.30 -21.33 4.69
C VAL A 159 7.92 -20.14 5.55
N ARG A 160 7.09 -19.22 5.04
CA ARG A 160 6.61 -18.07 5.81
C ARG A 160 5.81 -18.51 7.04
N MET A 161 4.84 -19.41 6.86
CA MET A 161 4.01 -19.91 7.96
C MET A 161 4.85 -20.60 9.03
N GLU A 162 5.85 -21.38 8.63
CA GLU A 162 6.77 -22.04 9.57
C GLU A 162 7.62 -21.05 10.36
N ILE A 163 8.09 -19.97 9.71
CA ILE A 163 8.83 -18.90 10.39
C ILE A 163 7.92 -18.18 11.40
N GLU A 164 6.70 -17.78 11.00
CA GLU A 164 5.75 -17.08 11.89
C GLU A 164 5.37 -17.96 13.09
N LYS A 165 5.12 -19.26 12.86
CA LYS A 165 4.82 -20.23 13.91
C LYS A 165 5.97 -20.37 14.92
N LYS A 166 7.23 -20.46 14.45
CA LYS A 166 8.39 -20.55 15.34
C LYS A 166 8.69 -19.24 16.06
N GLN A 167 8.51 -18.10 15.40
CA GLN A 167 8.66 -16.79 16.03
C GLN A 167 7.63 -16.59 17.15
N THR A 168 6.37 -16.91 16.91
CA THR A 168 5.31 -16.84 17.93
C THR A 168 5.52 -17.82 19.08
N ALA A 169 6.00 -19.04 18.80
CA ALA A 169 6.29 -20.02 19.85
C ALA A 169 7.49 -19.64 20.75
N LEU A 170 8.44 -18.85 20.25
CA LEU A 170 9.62 -18.41 21.01
C LEU A 170 9.41 -17.07 21.72
N MET A 171 8.38 -16.32 21.34
CA MET A 171 8.06 -15.01 21.93
C MET A 171 6.99 -15.09 23.02
N ASN A 172 6.28 -16.22 23.14
CA ASN A 172 5.30 -16.50 24.21
C ASN A 172 5.95 -17.33 25.31
#